data_AF-A0A7S4SCH8-F1
#
_entry.id   AF-A0A7S4SCH8-F1
#
_cell.length_a   1.000
_cell.length_b   1.000
_cell.length_c   1.000
_cell.angle_alpha   90.00
_cell.angle_beta   90.00
_cell.angle_gamma   90.00
#
_symmetry.space_group_name_H-M   'P 1'
#
loop_
_entity.id
_entity.type
_entity.pdbx_description
1 polymer ?
#
loop_
_entity_poly.entity_id
_entity_poly.type
_entity_poly.pdbx_seq_one_letter_code
_entity_poly.pdbx_strand_id
1 'polypeptide(L)'
;MLMAPMKERKSRHKRSTMGPIFLTICILSLFLKENNVIATEAPPSLKPQDKCEKLKKSLTYTQEAAPRDISAVLRVVVEKVNRDVEGVVDVEVGWTGGELHRVVGDHLVQCSVTRLLSSVKTERLIPEEDVQTDEHGRDVTIQCFHVPFTILDTDECALEKGHPMQHKCQEPSFCVNTVGSYECVCPTDDDDGTGGVEGAAAE
;
A
#
# COMPACT_ATOMS: atom_id res chain seq x y z
N MET A 1 -31.29 -3.69 22.12
CA MET A 1 -29.87 -4.05 22.25
C MET A 1 -29.10 -2.79 22.60
N LEU A 2 -28.67 -2.69 23.86
CA LEU A 2 -27.93 -1.55 24.40
C LEU A 2 -26.44 -1.68 24.03
N MET A 3 -25.90 -0.70 23.33
CA MET A 3 -24.46 -0.60 23.06
C MET A 3 -23.74 0.01 24.27
N ALA A 4 -22.68 -0.65 24.72
CA ALA A 4 -21.80 -0.16 25.79
C ALA A 4 -20.75 0.84 25.23
N PRO A 5 -20.35 1.87 26.00
CA PRO A 5 -19.38 2.86 25.54
C PRO A 5 -17.92 2.39 25.70
N MET A 6 -17.09 2.67 24.68
CA MET A 6 -15.64 2.45 24.71
C MET A 6 -14.97 3.45 25.66
N LYS A 7 -14.09 2.93 26.53
CA LYS A 7 -13.39 3.68 27.57
C LYS A 7 -11.99 4.07 27.10
N GLU A 8 -11.80 5.36 26.90
CA GLU A 8 -10.54 6.00 26.48
C GLU A 8 -9.47 5.91 27.58
N ARG A 9 -8.29 5.32 27.28
CA ARG A 9 -7.15 5.24 28.21
C ARG A 9 -6.21 6.43 27.99
N LYS A 10 -6.27 7.42 28.88
CA LYS A 10 -5.28 8.50 29.02
C LYS A 10 -3.92 7.96 29.48
N SER A 11 -2.92 8.01 28.60
CA SER A 11 -1.51 7.75 28.94
C SER A 11 -0.88 9.01 29.55
N ARG A 12 -0.47 8.92 30.83
CA ARG A 12 0.26 9.99 31.54
C ARG A 12 1.75 9.92 31.19
N HIS A 13 2.25 10.92 30.46
CA HIS A 13 3.67 11.20 30.34
C HIS A 13 4.23 11.71 31.68
N LYS A 14 5.16 10.94 32.27
CA LYS A 14 5.92 11.34 33.46
C LYS A 14 7.20 12.04 32.97
N ARG A 15 7.35 13.33 33.30
CA ARG A 15 8.58 14.11 33.09
C ARG A 15 9.72 13.48 33.91
N SER A 16 10.81 13.11 33.23
CA SER A 16 12.07 12.75 33.89
C SER A 16 13.02 13.95 33.83
N THR A 17 13.38 14.45 35.00
CA THR A 17 14.32 15.55 35.22
C THR A 17 15.75 15.05 35.05
N MET A 18 16.45 15.56 34.04
CA MET A 18 17.85 15.25 33.75
C MET A 18 18.74 16.26 34.50
N GLY A 19 19.45 15.79 35.52
CA GLY A 19 20.51 16.56 36.20
C GLY A 19 21.83 16.45 35.43
N PRO A 20 22.71 17.46 35.48
CA PRO A 20 24.02 17.42 34.84
C PRO A 20 25.09 16.81 35.77
N ILE A 21 26.31 16.74 35.24
CA ILE A 21 27.61 16.55 35.92
C ILE A 21 28.08 15.09 36.00
N PHE A 22 29.01 14.69 35.13
CA PHE A 22 30.45 14.60 35.45
C PHE A 22 31.23 14.05 34.24
N LEU A 23 31.97 14.95 33.62
CA LEU A 23 33.05 14.66 32.69
C LEU A 23 34.19 14.03 33.50
N THR A 24 34.52 12.75 33.26
CA THR A 24 35.80 12.17 33.70
C THR A 24 36.38 11.34 32.56
N ILE A 25 37.51 11.83 32.09
CA ILE A 25 38.37 11.27 31.06
C ILE A 25 39.22 10.15 31.67
N CYS A 26 39.71 9.25 30.79
CA CYS A 26 40.95 8.47 30.91
C CYS A 26 40.88 7.04 31.45
N ILE A 27 41.02 6.04 30.56
CA ILE A 27 42.25 5.23 30.36
C ILE A 27 41.89 3.87 29.74
N LEU A 28 42.61 3.58 28.65
CA LEU A 28 42.83 2.27 28.04
C LEU A 28 42.73 1.10 29.01
N SER A 29 41.91 0.12 28.65
CA SER A 29 42.16 -1.29 28.98
C SER A 29 41.74 -2.14 27.79
N LEU A 30 42.75 -2.47 26.99
CA LEU A 30 42.77 -3.63 26.12
C LEU A 30 42.48 -4.87 26.96
N PHE A 31 41.30 -5.47 26.83
CA PHE A 31 41.11 -6.89 27.11
C PHE A 31 40.15 -7.50 26.09
N LEU A 32 40.68 -8.56 25.48
CA LEU A 32 40.10 -9.46 24.50
C LEU A 32 38.90 -10.24 25.07
N LYS A 33 38.08 -10.77 24.15
CA LYS A 33 36.91 -11.71 24.28
C LYS A 33 35.56 -11.00 24.41
N GLU A 34 34.52 -11.34 23.64
CA GLU A 34 34.19 -12.58 22.93
C GLU A 34 33.51 -12.30 21.58
N ASN A 35 33.75 -13.21 20.62
CA ASN A 35 33.07 -13.28 19.34
C ASN A 35 31.56 -13.41 19.55
N ASN A 36 30.81 -12.33 19.34
CA ASN A 36 29.39 -12.46 19.08
C ASN A 36 29.23 -12.57 17.56
N VAL A 37 29.26 -13.82 17.08
CA VAL A 37 28.82 -14.16 15.73
C VAL A 37 27.34 -13.83 15.70
N ILE A 38 27.02 -12.62 15.24
CA ILE A 38 25.68 -12.29 14.77
C ILE A 38 25.48 -13.22 13.58
N ALA A 39 24.76 -14.31 13.83
CA ALA A 39 24.18 -15.10 12.76
C ALA A 39 23.26 -14.14 12.01
N THR A 40 23.78 -13.57 10.92
CA THR A 40 22.97 -13.05 9.84
C THR A 40 22.19 -14.26 9.34
N GLU A 41 21.04 -14.52 9.94
CA GLU A 41 20.06 -15.42 9.37
C GLU A 41 19.80 -14.88 7.97
N ALA A 42 20.35 -15.59 6.99
CA ALA A 42 20.05 -15.31 5.60
C ALA A 42 18.53 -15.32 5.47
N PRO A 43 17.91 -14.30 4.85
CA PRO A 43 16.48 -14.31 4.62
C PRO A 43 16.12 -15.66 3.98
N PRO A 44 15.09 -16.36 4.48
CA PRO A 44 14.77 -17.72 4.05
C PRO A 44 14.73 -17.75 2.53
N SER A 45 15.63 -18.58 1.97
CA SER A 45 15.77 -18.81 0.54
C SER A 45 14.39 -19.14 -0.05
N LEU A 46 13.79 -18.16 -0.72
CA LEU A 46 12.47 -18.24 -1.32
C LEU A 46 12.44 -19.35 -2.39
N LYS A 47 11.93 -20.51 -1.99
CA LYS A 47 11.49 -21.62 -2.84
C LYS A 47 10.36 -21.14 -3.77
N PRO A 48 10.14 -21.80 -4.94
CA PRO A 48 9.58 -21.20 -6.15
C PRO A 48 8.27 -20.43 -5.93
N GLN A 49 8.41 -19.10 -5.86
CA GLN A 49 7.37 -18.10 -5.65
C GLN A 49 6.60 -17.72 -6.92
N ASP A 50 6.61 -18.55 -7.97
CA ASP A 50 6.30 -18.01 -9.31
C ASP A 50 4.80 -17.82 -9.60
N LYS A 51 3.89 -18.03 -8.64
CA LYS A 51 2.47 -17.74 -8.87
C LYS A 51 1.67 -17.47 -7.61
N CYS A 52 1.71 -16.23 -7.14
CA CYS A 52 0.70 -15.72 -6.23
C CYS A 52 -0.71 -15.87 -6.84
N GLU A 53 -1.69 -16.26 -6.04
CA GLU A 53 -3.07 -16.43 -6.51
C GLU A 53 -3.77 -15.08 -6.67
N LYS A 54 -4.33 -14.81 -7.85
CA LYS A 54 -5.10 -13.57 -8.06
C LYS A 54 -6.49 -13.69 -7.45
N LEU A 55 -6.85 -12.78 -6.55
CA LEU A 55 -8.22 -12.72 -6.02
C LEU A 55 -9.21 -12.37 -7.14
N LYS A 56 -10.37 -13.04 -7.13
CA LYS A 56 -11.39 -12.92 -8.20
C LYS A 56 -11.98 -11.52 -8.31
N LYS A 57 -12.20 -10.85 -7.19
CA LYS A 57 -12.82 -9.51 -7.15
C LYS A 57 -11.73 -8.44 -7.07
N SER A 58 -11.74 -7.53 -8.04
CA SER A 58 -10.93 -6.30 -8.03
C SER A 58 -11.53 -5.25 -7.08
N LEU A 59 -10.67 -4.38 -6.58
CA LEU A 59 -11.06 -3.12 -5.95
C LEU A 59 -11.06 -2.03 -7.04
N THR A 60 -12.07 -1.17 -7.08
CA THR A 60 -12.18 -0.13 -8.12
C THR A 60 -12.47 1.22 -7.48
N TYR A 61 -11.72 2.23 -7.88
CA TYR A 61 -11.84 3.61 -7.38
C TYR A 61 -11.82 4.59 -8.54
N THR A 62 -12.48 5.74 -8.37
CA THR A 62 -12.15 6.93 -9.16
C THR A 62 -10.84 7.54 -8.64
N GLN A 63 -10.16 8.36 -9.42
CA GLN A 63 -8.97 9.09 -8.94
C GLN A 63 -9.26 9.90 -7.65
N GLU A 64 -10.47 10.45 -7.49
CA GLU A 64 -10.86 11.18 -6.28
C GLU A 64 -10.93 10.29 -5.04
N ALA A 65 -11.53 9.10 -5.19
CA ALA A 65 -11.76 8.16 -4.11
C ALA A 65 -10.55 7.25 -3.84
N ALA A 66 -9.53 7.28 -4.71
CA ALA A 66 -8.36 6.45 -4.59
C ALA A 66 -7.59 6.75 -3.28
N PRO A 67 -7.14 5.72 -2.54
CA PRO A 67 -6.49 5.93 -1.24
C PRO A 67 -5.19 6.72 -1.35
N ARG A 68 -5.08 7.83 -0.60
CA ARG A 68 -3.96 8.81 -0.58
C ARG A 68 -2.60 8.32 -0.10
N ASP A 69 -2.58 7.19 0.56
CA ASP A 69 -1.35 6.60 1.06
C ASP A 69 -1.46 5.08 1.10
N ILE A 70 -0.30 4.44 1.23
CA ILE A 70 -0.22 2.98 1.32
C ILE A 70 -1.03 2.49 2.53
N SER A 71 -1.02 3.20 3.66
CA SER A 71 -1.72 2.79 4.89
C SER A 71 -3.23 2.61 4.70
N ALA A 72 -3.84 3.48 3.89
CA ALA A 72 -5.26 3.39 3.53
C ALA A 72 -5.52 2.19 2.61
N VAL A 73 -4.62 1.88 1.67
CA VAL A 73 -4.68 0.66 0.86
C VAL A 73 -4.58 -0.58 1.73
N LEU A 74 -3.67 -0.60 2.71
CA LEU A 74 -3.45 -1.75 3.60
C LEU A 74 -4.74 -2.18 4.29
N ARG A 75 -5.49 -1.21 4.84
CA ARG A 75 -6.76 -1.49 5.53
C ARG A 75 -7.77 -2.15 4.59
N VAL A 76 -7.95 -1.60 3.39
CA VAL A 76 -8.93 -2.13 2.44
C VAL A 76 -8.50 -3.51 1.94
N VAL A 77 -7.21 -3.73 1.70
CA VAL A 77 -6.67 -5.03 1.28
C VAL A 77 -6.91 -6.08 2.36
N VAL A 78 -6.61 -5.78 3.63
CA VAL A 78 -6.85 -6.70 4.75
C VAL A 78 -8.34 -7.03 4.89
N GLU A 79 -9.23 -6.04 4.84
CA GLU A 79 -10.68 -6.26 4.88
C GLU A 79 -11.16 -7.14 3.70
N LYS A 80 -10.62 -6.87 2.51
CA LYS A 80 -10.93 -7.62 1.28
C LYS A 80 -10.47 -9.08 1.38
N VAL A 81 -9.26 -9.33 1.87
CA VAL A 81 -8.70 -10.67 2.08
C VAL A 81 -9.53 -11.43 3.12
N ASN A 82 -9.81 -10.82 4.27
CA ASN A 82 -10.61 -11.44 5.33
C ASN A 82 -12.03 -11.82 4.88
N ARG A 83 -12.60 -11.09 3.92
CA ARG A 83 -13.92 -11.38 3.35
C ARG A 83 -13.89 -12.48 2.30
N ASP A 84 -12.86 -12.50 1.47
CA ASP A 84 -12.82 -13.33 0.26
C ASP A 84 -11.98 -14.61 0.41
N VAL A 85 -11.18 -14.72 1.47
CA VAL A 85 -10.32 -15.87 1.78
C VAL A 85 -10.80 -16.53 3.07
N GLU A 86 -11.01 -17.84 3.04
CA GLU A 86 -11.47 -18.61 4.20
C GLU A 86 -10.30 -18.95 5.14
N GLY A 87 -10.57 -18.97 6.45
CA GLY A 87 -9.63 -19.43 7.48
C GLY A 87 -8.37 -18.58 7.63
N VAL A 88 -8.45 -17.29 7.36
CA VAL A 88 -7.37 -16.33 7.57
C VAL A 88 -7.06 -16.20 9.06
N VAL A 89 -5.79 -16.31 9.41
CA VAL A 89 -5.24 -16.11 10.76
C VAL A 89 -4.50 -14.78 10.83
N ASP A 90 -3.69 -14.48 9.81
CA ASP A 90 -2.90 -13.27 9.72
C ASP A 90 -2.73 -12.84 8.25
N VAL A 91 -2.54 -11.54 8.03
CA VAL A 91 -2.35 -10.94 6.71
C VAL A 91 -1.17 -9.98 6.75
N GLU A 92 -0.09 -10.36 6.08
CA GLU A 92 1.05 -9.50 5.84
C GLU A 92 0.95 -8.92 4.42
N VAL A 93 0.90 -7.60 4.31
CA VAL A 93 0.76 -6.93 3.01
C VAL A 93 2.10 -6.37 2.58
N GLY A 94 2.62 -6.88 1.46
CA GLY A 94 3.84 -6.39 0.83
C GLY A 94 3.49 -5.49 -0.35
N TRP A 95 3.80 -4.20 -0.25
CA TRP A 95 3.64 -3.29 -1.39
C TRP A 95 4.90 -3.30 -2.25
N THR A 96 4.80 -3.86 -3.45
CA THR A 96 5.85 -3.78 -4.49
C THR A 96 5.36 -2.88 -5.62
N GLY A 97 5.36 -1.56 -5.40
CA GLY A 97 4.90 -0.60 -6.40
C GLY A 97 5.34 0.83 -6.09
N GLY A 98 5.33 1.70 -7.10
CA GLY A 98 5.52 3.13 -6.91
C GLY A 98 4.37 3.79 -6.15
N GLU A 99 4.42 5.12 -6.06
CA GLU A 99 3.36 5.93 -5.47
C GLU A 99 2.03 5.67 -6.22
N LEU A 100 1.00 5.21 -5.50
CA LEU A 100 -0.32 4.89 -6.08
C LEU A 100 -1.08 6.14 -6.55
N HIS A 101 -0.60 7.32 -6.15
CA HIS A 101 -1.31 8.57 -6.35
C HIS A 101 -1.29 8.99 -7.80
N ARG A 102 -2.48 9.26 -8.32
CA ARG A 102 -2.73 9.79 -9.68
C ARG A 102 -2.34 8.86 -10.83
N VAL A 103 -1.95 7.62 -10.55
CA VAL A 103 -1.67 6.63 -11.61
C VAL A 103 -2.96 5.89 -11.97
N VAL A 104 -3.63 6.33 -13.02
CA VAL A 104 -4.79 5.64 -13.58
C VAL A 104 -4.38 4.28 -14.15
N GLY A 105 -5.28 3.29 -14.02
CA GLY A 105 -5.09 1.96 -14.58
C GLY A 105 -5.10 0.84 -13.53
N ASP A 106 -4.60 -0.32 -13.96
CA ASP A 106 -4.58 -1.54 -13.17
C ASP A 106 -3.31 -1.67 -12.34
N HIS A 107 -3.50 -2.05 -11.08
CA HIS A 107 -2.48 -2.26 -10.07
C HIS A 107 -2.68 -3.62 -9.41
N LEU A 108 -1.59 -4.19 -8.90
CA LEU A 108 -1.60 -5.44 -8.14
C LEU A 108 -0.93 -5.22 -6.80
N VAL A 109 -1.63 -5.59 -5.72
CA VAL A 109 -1.05 -5.61 -4.37
C VAL A 109 -0.69 -7.04 -4.03
N GLN A 110 0.56 -7.29 -3.66
CA GLN A 110 0.97 -8.60 -3.16
C GLN A 110 0.70 -8.69 -1.65
N CYS A 111 0.15 -9.82 -1.20
CA CYS A 111 0.02 -10.09 0.23
C CYS A 111 0.30 -11.56 0.53
N SER A 112 0.92 -11.80 1.67
CA SER A 112 1.15 -13.10 2.26
C SER A 112 0.07 -13.33 3.32
N VAL A 113 -0.71 -14.38 3.16
CA VAL A 113 -1.86 -14.67 4.03
C VAL A 113 -1.58 -15.98 4.76
N THR A 114 -1.50 -15.90 6.08
CA THR A 114 -1.41 -17.06 6.96
C THR A 114 -2.81 -17.62 7.17
N ARG A 115 -3.01 -18.89 6.85
CA ARG A 115 -4.32 -19.56 6.89
C ARG A 115 -4.26 -20.85 7.68
N LEU A 116 -5.38 -21.22 8.31
CA LEU A 116 -5.54 -22.54 8.91
C LEU A 116 -5.47 -23.62 7.83
N LEU A 117 -4.63 -24.64 8.04
CA LEU A 117 -4.46 -25.74 7.09
C LEU A 117 -5.79 -26.46 6.79
N SER A 118 -6.66 -26.58 7.79
CA SER A 118 -8.00 -27.17 7.68
C SER A 118 -8.97 -26.40 6.77
N SER A 119 -8.70 -25.11 6.50
CA SER A 119 -9.51 -24.26 5.62
C SER A 119 -9.03 -24.26 4.16
N VAL A 120 -7.85 -24.82 3.90
CA VAL A 120 -7.33 -24.93 2.55
C VAL A 120 -7.99 -26.13 1.87
N LYS A 121 -8.77 -25.87 0.82
CA LYS A 121 -9.42 -26.93 0.04
C LYS A 121 -8.34 -27.80 -0.61
N THR A 122 -8.39 -29.11 -0.31
CA THR A 122 -7.38 -30.17 -0.53
C THR A 122 -6.97 -30.41 -1.99
N GLU A 123 -7.35 -29.56 -2.95
CA GLU A 123 -6.98 -29.71 -4.36
C GLU A 123 -5.53 -29.29 -4.65
N ARG A 124 -4.88 -28.56 -3.74
CA ARG A 124 -3.45 -28.27 -3.81
C ARG A 124 -2.74 -29.06 -2.71
N LEU A 125 -1.92 -30.03 -3.11
CA LEU A 125 -0.97 -30.68 -2.21
C LEU A 125 -0.01 -29.60 -1.71
N ILE A 126 -0.26 -29.08 -0.50
CA ILE A 126 0.68 -28.19 0.17
C ILE A 126 1.86 -29.09 0.58
N PRO A 127 3.10 -28.77 0.17
CA PRO A 127 4.27 -29.47 0.67
C PRO A 127 4.30 -29.45 2.20
N GLU A 128 4.62 -30.57 2.85
CA GLU A 128 4.69 -30.63 4.33
C GLU A 128 5.68 -29.59 4.91
N GLU A 129 6.66 -29.17 4.11
CA GLU A 129 7.64 -28.13 4.45
C GLU A 129 7.04 -26.71 4.60
N ASP A 130 5.85 -26.46 4.04
CA ASP A 130 5.16 -25.16 4.13
C ASP A 130 4.11 -25.12 5.25
N VAL A 131 3.98 -26.21 6.02
CA VAL A 131 3.11 -26.28 7.19
C VAL A 131 3.87 -25.82 8.41
N GLN A 132 3.30 -24.84 9.12
CA GLN A 132 3.85 -24.29 10.36
C GLN A 132 2.82 -24.47 11.47
N THR A 133 3.27 -24.50 12.72
CA THR A 133 2.39 -24.51 13.88
C THR A 133 2.42 -23.15 14.55
N ASP A 134 1.26 -22.53 14.76
CA ASP A 134 1.17 -21.22 15.41
C ASP A 134 1.34 -21.29 16.95
N GLU A 135 1.33 -20.13 17.61
CA GLU A 135 1.44 -20.03 19.08
C GLU A 135 0.30 -20.73 19.85
N HIS A 136 -0.79 -21.08 19.16
CA HIS A 136 -1.94 -21.79 19.71
C HIS A 136 -1.90 -23.30 19.42
N GLY A 137 -0.83 -23.81 18.79
CA GLY A 137 -0.71 -25.23 18.44
C GLY A 137 -1.54 -25.63 17.22
N ARG A 138 -1.94 -24.69 16.36
CA ARG A 138 -2.74 -24.94 15.15
C ARG A 138 -1.84 -25.00 13.92
N ASP A 139 -2.13 -25.95 13.03
CA ASP A 139 -1.44 -26.04 11.75
C ASP A 139 -1.91 -24.93 10.80
N VAL A 140 -0.96 -24.14 10.34
CA VAL A 140 -1.13 -23.01 9.43
C VAL A 140 -0.21 -23.13 8.22
N THR A 141 -0.54 -22.42 7.16
CA THR A 141 0.29 -22.31 5.95
C THR A 141 0.24 -20.87 5.44
N ILE A 142 1.31 -20.42 4.79
CA ILE A 142 1.39 -19.08 4.22
C ILE A 142 1.16 -19.19 2.71
N GLN A 143 0.20 -18.41 2.20
CA GLN A 143 -0.13 -18.37 0.77
C GLN A 143 -0.01 -16.95 0.24
N CYS A 144 0.60 -16.81 -0.94
CA CYS A 144 0.70 -15.53 -1.62
C CYS A 144 -0.54 -15.23 -2.46
N PHE A 145 -1.06 -14.01 -2.36
CA PHE A 145 -2.17 -13.51 -3.17
C PHE A 145 -1.84 -12.18 -3.84
N HIS A 146 -2.33 -12.03 -5.07
CA HIS A 146 -2.43 -10.74 -5.75
C HIS A 146 -3.84 -10.19 -5.60
N VAL A 147 -3.96 -9.01 -5.02
CA VAL A 147 -5.22 -8.27 -4.91
C VAL A 147 -5.27 -7.26 -6.05
N PRO A 148 -6.12 -7.47 -7.08
CA PRO A 148 -6.25 -6.51 -8.15
C PRO A 148 -6.95 -5.24 -7.67
N PHE A 149 -6.47 -4.13 -8.18
CA PHE A 149 -6.94 -2.80 -7.85
C PHE A 149 -6.92 -1.94 -9.12
N THR A 150 -7.98 -1.20 -9.41
CA THR A 150 -8.10 -0.39 -10.63
C THR A 150 -8.49 1.05 -10.26
N ILE A 151 -7.72 2.02 -10.75
CA ILE A 151 -8.07 3.45 -10.67
C ILE A 151 -8.64 3.86 -12.02
N LEU A 152 -9.88 4.36 -12.00
CA LEU A 152 -10.56 4.93 -13.15
C LEU A 152 -10.20 6.40 -13.29
N ASP A 153 -9.99 6.78 -14.55
CA ASP A 153 -9.85 8.17 -14.97
C ASP A 153 -11.09 8.98 -14.60
N THR A 154 -10.88 10.22 -14.18
CA THR A 154 -11.91 11.20 -13.83
C THR A 154 -11.79 12.32 -14.83
N ASP A 155 -12.81 12.52 -15.67
CA ASP A 155 -12.81 13.61 -16.64
C ASP A 155 -12.91 14.97 -15.94
N GLU A 156 -11.78 15.63 -15.72
CA GLU A 156 -11.76 16.91 -15.00
C GLU A 156 -12.44 18.04 -15.78
N CYS A 157 -12.61 17.89 -17.09
CA CYS A 157 -13.30 18.84 -17.97
C CYS A 157 -14.83 18.72 -17.87
N ALA A 158 -15.34 17.54 -17.53
CA ALA A 158 -16.78 17.28 -17.38
C ALA A 158 -17.32 17.58 -15.96
N LEU A 159 -16.44 17.89 -15.00
CA LEU A 159 -16.83 18.17 -13.61
C LEU A 159 -17.52 19.53 -13.47
N GLU A 160 -18.50 19.59 -12.56
CA GLU A 160 -19.24 20.82 -12.25
C GLU A 160 -18.33 21.92 -11.66
N LYS A 161 -18.73 23.18 -11.88
CA LYS A 161 -18.02 24.35 -11.34
C LYS A 161 -17.91 24.30 -9.82
N GLY A 162 -16.68 24.31 -9.32
CA GLY A 162 -16.37 24.26 -7.89
C GLY A 162 -16.09 22.85 -7.35
N HIS A 163 -16.10 21.81 -8.18
CA HIS A 163 -15.64 20.49 -7.78
C HIS A 163 -14.13 20.52 -7.41
N PRO A 164 -13.67 19.83 -6.35
CA PRO A 164 -12.27 19.88 -5.91
C PRO A 164 -11.27 19.39 -6.96
N MET A 165 -11.71 18.52 -7.88
CA MET A 165 -10.91 18.01 -9.00
C MET A 165 -11.22 18.69 -10.34
N GLN A 166 -12.04 19.73 -10.38
CA GLN A 166 -12.31 20.42 -11.64
C GLN A 166 -11.02 20.99 -12.25
N HIS A 167 -10.94 20.94 -13.59
CA HIS A 167 -9.87 21.58 -14.34
C HIS A 167 -9.71 23.07 -13.99
N LYS A 168 -8.48 23.59 -14.08
CA LYS A 168 -8.14 24.99 -13.75
C LYS A 168 -7.75 25.83 -14.97
N CYS A 169 -8.19 25.41 -16.15
CA CYS A 169 -7.91 26.13 -17.39
C CYS A 169 -8.44 27.57 -17.35
N GLN A 170 -7.60 28.52 -17.75
CA GLN A 170 -7.96 29.93 -17.82
C GLN A 170 -8.52 30.27 -19.20
N GLU A 171 -9.57 31.08 -19.28
CA GLU A 171 -10.03 31.59 -20.58
C GLU A 171 -8.90 32.42 -21.25
N PRO A 172 -8.65 32.26 -22.56
CA PRO A 172 -9.48 31.58 -23.57
C PRO A 172 -9.14 30.10 -23.84
N SER A 173 -8.34 29.43 -23.00
CA SER A 173 -7.98 28.02 -23.20
C SER A 173 -9.16 27.06 -23.01
N PHE A 174 -9.10 25.93 -23.70
CA PHE A 174 -10.06 24.84 -23.59
C PHE A 174 -9.45 23.67 -22.82
N CYS A 175 -10.27 22.97 -22.04
CA CYS A 175 -9.86 21.77 -21.31
C CYS A 175 -9.91 20.54 -22.23
N VAL A 176 -8.85 19.72 -22.18
CA VAL A 176 -8.77 18.42 -22.84
C VAL A 176 -8.46 17.37 -21.78
N ASN A 177 -9.35 16.40 -21.59
CA ASN A 177 -9.13 15.31 -20.65
C ASN A 177 -8.04 14.37 -21.17
N THR A 178 -7.15 13.93 -20.29
CA THR A 178 -6.09 12.96 -20.58
C THR A 178 -6.12 11.82 -19.56
N VAL A 179 -5.49 10.69 -19.83
CA VAL A 179 -5.49 9.58 -18.86
C VAL A 179 -4.64 9.98 -17.65
N GLY A 180 -5.28 10.14 -16.50
CA GLY A 180 -4.62 10.51 -15.25
C GLY A 180 -4.56 12.01 -14.95
N SER A 181 -5.02 12.87 -15.87
CA SER A 181 -4.90 14.33 -15.76
C SER A 181 -5.75 15.05 -16.83
N TYR A 182 -5.61 16.35 -16.94
CA TYR A 182 -6.09 17.13 -18.07
C TYR A 182 -5.00 18.07 -18.59
N GLU A 183 -5.20 18.59 -19.80
CA GLU A 183 -4.39 19.65 -20.41
C GLU A 183 -5.26 20.86 -20.75
N CYS A 184 -4.67 22.05 -20.68
CA CYS A 184 -5.32 23.28 -21.12
C CYS A 184 -4.69 23.72 -22.43
N VAL A 185 -5.49 23.73 -23.49
CA VAL A 185 -5.04 24.04 -24.84
C VAL A 185 -5.51 25.44 -25.22
N CYS A 186 -4.57 26.32 -25.54
CA CYS A 186 -4.90 27.64 -26.07
C CYS A 186 -5.44 27.52 -27.50
N PRO A 187 -6.41 28.35 -27.90
CA PRO A 187 -6.73 28.53 -29.30
C PRO A 187 -5.45 28.96 -30.03
N THR A 188 -5.08 28.32 -31.13
CA THR A 188 -4.02 28.84 -32.01
C THR A 188 -4.60 29.98 -32.84
N ASP A 189 -3.83 31.05 -33.03
CA ASP A 189 -4.20 32.17 -33.90
C ASP A 189 -4.05 31.82 -35.41
N ASP A 190 -3.89 30.53 -35.73
CA ASP A 190 -3.56 30.05 -37.08
C ASP A 190 -4.80 30.00 -37.99
N ASP A 191 -5.28 31.18 -38.38
CA ASP A 191 -5.91 31.41 -39.68
C ASP A 191 -4.85 31.58 -40.80
N ASP A 192 -3.61 31.11 -40.58
CA ASP A 192 -2.51 31.07 -41.59
C ASP A 192 -1.68 29.76 -41.53
N GLY A 193 -2.35 28.61 -41.67
CA GLY A 193 -1.80 27.48 -42.43
C GLY A 193 -0.58 26.68 -41.93
N THR A 194 -0.01 26.90 -40.73
CA THR A 194 1.09 26.05 -40.22
C THR A 194 1.02 25.80 -38.71
N GLY A 195 0.14 24.88 -38.30
CA GLY A 195 -0.11 24.54 -36.90
C GLY A 195 1.00 23.72 -36.23
N GLY A 196 1.62 24.30 -35.21
CA GLY A 196 2.43 23.61 -34.19
C GLY A 196 1.71 23.65 -32.84
N VAL A 197 1.37 22.48 -32.30
CA VAL A 197 0.78 22.34 -30.96
C VAL A 197 1.87 22.40 -29.90
N GLU A 198 1.94 23.49 -29.14
CA GLU A 198 2.66 23.54 -27.86
C GLU A 198 1.65 23.38 -26.71
N GLY A 199 1.64 22.19 -26.11
CA GLY A 199 0.86 21.91 -24.91
C GLY A 199 1.58 22.44 -23.66
N ALA A 200 0.92 23.33 -22.92
CA ALA A 200 1.34 23.73 -21.58
C ALA A 200 0.70 22.78 -20.55
N ALA A 201 1.51 21.91 -19.95
CA ALA A 201 1.08 21.06 -18.85
C ALA A 201 0.82 21.92 -17.59
N ALA A 202 -0.33 21.75 -16.96
CA ALA A 202 -0.64 22.34 -15.66
C ALA A 202 -0.21 21.36 -14.54
N GLU A 203 0.67 21.80 -13.64
CA GLU A 203 1.08 21.08 -12.41
C GLU A 203 0.00 21.04 -11.32
#